data_AF-A0A0J1G2Y6-F1
#
_entry.id   AF-A0A0J1G2Y6-F1
#
_cell.length_a   1.000
_cell.length_b   1.000
_cell.length_c   1.000
_cell.angle_alpha   90.00
_cell.angle_beta   90.00
_cell.angle_gamma   90.00
#
_symmetry.space_group_name_H-M   'P 1'
#
loop_
_entity.id
_entity.type
_entity.pdbx_description
1 polymer ?
#
loop_
_entity_poly.entity_id
_entity_poly.type
_entity_poly.pdbx_seq_one_letter_code
_entity_poly.pdbx_strand_id
1 'polypeptide(L)'
;MTGNTMRFLKMDFGTLAMMNKIVFFYPVVVFLFVIFQRSFVMGAFMLIFLFPTLAMTPFLGEESQKIKVFYVSLPATVKNMVLGRYLFLLTSALVQMLGGLLVAVISGSFGVQITGLDMGLFVCGVLMDIAACLIMYPFVYKVGIVKGRSLIGVMPILAAGLVALLFSTTQEKIGSYQEIFQFVMNNGYLITAGFFVIVCIMAVISFMVSIRICEKQEI
;
A
#
# COMPACT_ATOMS: atom_id res chain seq x y z
N MET A 1 -2.91 1.21 -27.29
CA MET A 1 -2.35 1.83 -26.07
C MET A 1 -2.16 0.85 -24.90
N THR A 2 -2.99 -0.19 -24.74
CA THR A 2 -2.93 -1.17 -23.63
C THR A 2 -1.72 -2.11 -23.63
N GLY A 3 -1.15 -2.43 -24.80
CA GLY A 3 -0.06 -3.41 -24.93
C GLY A 3 1.24 -3.02 -24.23
N ASN A 4 1.61 -1.73 -24.27
CA ASN A 4 2.87 -1.26 -23.67
C ASN A 4 2.77 -1.14 -22.15
N THR A 5 1.62 -0.72 -21.61
CA THR A 5 1.36 -0.67 -20.17
C THR A 5 1.42 -2.06 -19.53
N MET A 6 0.81 -3.07 -20.17
CA MET A 6 0.84 -4.45 -19.66
C MET A 6 2.26 -5.04 -19.65
N ARG A 7 3.11 -4.64 -20.59
CA ARG A 7 4.54 -5.02 -20.58
C ARG A 7 5.29 -4.44 -19.38
N PHE A 8 5.04 -3.18 -19.02
CA PHE A 8 5.61 -2.59 -17.81
C PHE A 8 5.16 -3.31 -16.55
N LEU A 9 3.86 -3.59 -16.42
CA LEU A 9 3.33 -4.35 -15.29
C LEU A 9 4.00 -5.72 -15.16
N LYS A 10 4.15 -6.47 -16.25
CA LYS A 10 4.84 -7.77 -16.23
C LYS A 10 6.31 -7.66 -15.82
N MET A 11 6.99 -6.60 -16.26
CA MET A 11 8.38 -6.36 -15.91
C MET A 11 8.54 -6.02 -14.41
N ASP A 12 7.57 -5.32 -13.84
CA ASP A 12 7.54 -4.97 -12.42
C ASP A 12 7.33 -6.21 -11.55
N PHE A 13 6.44 -7.12 -11.95
CA PHE A 13 6.30 -8.44 -11.33
C PHE A 13 7.57 -9.30 -11.47
N GLY A 14 8.25 -9.23 -12.62
CA GLY A 14 9.54 -9.89 -12.81
C GLY A 14 10.62 -9.36 -11.87
N THR A 15 10.62 -8.05 -11.65
CA THR A 15 11.55 -7.36 -10.73
C THR A 15 11.27 -7.75 -9.29
N LEU A 16 10.00 -7.78 -8.88
CA LEU A 16 9.57 -8.27 -7.57
C LEU A 16 10.06 -9.71 -7.31
N ALA A 17 9.84 -10.61 -8.27
CA ALA A 17 10.24 -12.02 -8.16
C ALA A 17 11.77 -12.19 -8.09
N MET A 18 12.53 -11.34 -8.78
CA MET A 18 14.00 -11.40 -8.80
C MET A 18 14.63 -10.78 -7.54
N MET A 19 14.13 -9.63 -7.08
CA MET A 19 14.75 -8.87 -5.99
C MET A 19 14.31 -9.32 -4.60
N ASN A 20 13.10 -9.89 -4.46
CA ASN A 20 12.52 -10.07 -3.14
C ASN A 20 11.93 -11.48 -2.94
N LYS A 21 12.78 -12.51 -2.99
CA LYS A 21 12.40 -13.91 -2.67
C LYS A 21 11.76 -14.06 -1.28
N ILE A 22 12.07 -13.13 -0.37
CA ILE A 22 11.51 -13.06 1.00
C ILE A 22 9.99 -12.84 0.98
N VAL A 23 9.44 -12.22 -0.07
CA VAL A 23 7.99 -11.98 -0.23
C VAL A 23 7.20 -13.28 -0.25
N PHE A 24 7.77 -14.37 -0.79
CA PHE A 24 7.13 -15.68 -0.79
C PHE A 24 7.03 -16.31 0.61
N PHE A 25 7.98 -16.01 1.50
CA PHE A 25 7.99 -16.52 2.87
C PHE A 25 7.11 -15.70 3.81
N TYR A 26 6.80 -14.45 3.45
CA TYR A 26 6.09 -13.53 4.34
C TYR A 26 4.67 -13.98 4.75
N PRO A 27 3.81 -14.48 3.84
CA PRO A 27 2.49 -14.98 4.23
C PRO A 27 2.57 -16.13 5.25
N VAL A 28 3.62 -16.96 5.17
CA VAL A 28 3.87 -18.05 6.11
C VAL A 28 4.22 -17.50 7.50
N VAL A 29 5.08 -16.47 7.57
CA VAL A 29 5.44 -15.82 8.83
C VAL A 29 4.23 -15.16 9.48
N VAL A 30 3.43 -14.43 8.70
CA VAL A 30 2.18 -13.81 9.17
C VAL A 30 1.23 -14.88 9.72
N PHE A 31 1.08 -15.99 8.99
CA PHE A 31 0.20 -17.07 9.40
C PHE A 31 0.64 -17.72 10.73
N LEU A 32 1.93 -18.03 10.88
CA LEU A 32 2.49 -18.55 12.13
C LEU A 32 2.25 -17.57 13.30
N PHE A 33 2.38 -16.27 13.03
CA PHE A 33 2.15 -15.24 14.03
C PHE A 33 0.68 -15.14 14.46
N VAL A 34 -0.27 -15.23 13.52
CA VAL A 34 -1.72 -15.26 13.82
C VAL A 34 -2.08 -16.47 14.67
N ILE A 35 -1.54 -17.65 14.37
CA ILE A 35 -1.79 -18.86 15.18
C ILE A 35 -1.23 -18.68 16.60
N PHE A 36 0.02 -18.22 16.73
CA PHE A 36 0.68 -18.11 18.02
C PHE A 36 0.02 -17.07 18.93
N GLN A 37 -0.34 -15.91 18.38
CA GLN A 37 -1.01 -14.83 19.11
C GLN A 37 -2.53 -15.01 19.22
N ARG A 38 -3.11 -15.96 18.47
CA ARG A 38 -4.57 -16.13 18.31
C ARG A 38 -5.31 -14.83 17.95
N SER A 39 -4.65 -13.94 17.23
CA SER A 39 -5.18 -12.61 16.87
C SER A 39 -4.98 -12.34 15.39
N PHE A 40 -6.08 -12.26 14.64
CA PHE A 40 -6.07 -11.90 13.23
C PHE A 40 -5.58 -10.46 13.02
N VAL A 41 -6.03 -9.52 13.86
CA VAL A 41 -5.67 -8.10 13.77
C VAL A 41 -4.16 -7.91 13.80
N MET A 42 -3.45 -8.63 14.67
CA MET A 42 -2.01 -8.48 14.79
C MET A 42 -1.24 -9.02 13.57
N GLY A 43 -1.70 -10.10 12.96
CA GLY A 43 -1.14 -10.58 11.69
C GLY A 43 -1.51 -9.70 10.49
N ALA A 44 -2.72 -9.16 10.48
CA ALA A 44 -3.18 -8.16 9.52
C ALA A 44 -2.29 -6.90 9.55
N PHE A 45 -1.90 -6.43 10.74
CA PHE A 45 -0.94 -5.33 10.89
C PHE A 45 0.42 -5.61 10.26
N MET A 46 0.92 -6.84 10.35
CA MET A 46 2.16 -7.21 9.66
C MET A 46 2.01 -7.08 8.14
N LEU A 47 0.93 -7.62 7.55
CA LEU A 47 0.66 -7.48 6.12
C LEU A 47 0.61 -6.02 5.65
N ILE A 48 0.06 -5.13 6.49
CA ILE A 48 0.01 -3.69 6.23
C ILE A 48 1.43 -3.10 6.13
N PHE A 49 2.30 -3.36 7.11
CA PHE A 49 3.67 -2.83 7.08
C PHE A 49 4.53 -3.35 5.91
N LEU A 50 4.24 -4.54 5.38
CA LEU A 50 4.98 -5.05 4.22
C LEU A 50 4.59 -4.32 2.93
N PHE A 51 3.32 -3.95 2.76
CA PHE A 51 2.80 -3.49 1.48
C PHE A 51 3.58 -2.31 0.86
N PRO A 52 3.91 -1.24 1.60
CA PRO A 52 4.70 -0.14 1.04
C PRO A 52 6.07 -0.57 0.52
N THR A 53 6.69 -1.57 1.16
CA THR A 53 7.99 -2.10 0.70
C THR A 53 7.85 -2.83 -0.63
N LEU A 54 6.76 -3.59 -0.83
CA LEU A 54 6.44 -4.26 -2.10
C LEU A 54 6.13 -3.25 -3.20
N ALA A 55 5.25 -2.31 -2.91
CA ALA A 55 4.81 -1.26 -3.83
C ALA A 55 5.97 -0.39 -4.33
N MET A 56 7.08 -0.33 -3.60
CA MET A 56 8.30 0.41 -3.94
C MET A 56 9.38 -0.41 -4.65
N THR A 57 9.27 -1.74 -4.67
CA THR A 57 10.25 -2.60 -5.36
C THR A 57 10.51 -2.24 -6.82
N PRO A 58 9.53 -1.81 -7.64
CA PRO A 58 9.80 -1.55 -9.04
C PRO A 58 10.68 -0.31 -9.24
N PHE A 59 10.57 0.66 -8.32
CA PHE A 59 11.46 1.82 -8.26
C PHE A 59 12.88 1.40 -7.86
N LEU A 60 13.04 0.56 -6.82
CA LEU A 60 14.36 0.05 -6.42
C LEU A 60 15.06 -0.75 -7.54
N GLY A 61 14.28 -1.47 -8.36
CA GLY A 61 14.78 -2.20 -9.53
C GLY A 61 15.34 -1.30 -10.62
N GLU A 62 14.68 -0.18 -10.91
CA GLU A 62 15.14 0.81 -11.90
C GLU A 62 16.51 1.44 -11.58
N GLU A 63 16.86 1.56 -10.30
CA GLU A 63 18.19 2.03 -9.88
C GLU A 63 19.24 0.91 -9.88
N SER A 64 18.88 -0.29 -9.45
CA SER A 64 19.87 -1.39 -9.26
C SER A 64 20.31 -2.04 -10.56
N GLN A 65 19.46 -2.03 -11.58
CA GLN A 65 19.76 -2.57 -12.89
C GLN A 65 19.78 -1.43 -13.90
N LYS A 66 20.61 -1.52 -14.95
CA LYS A 66 20.69 -0.58 -16.09
C LYS A 66 19.37 -0.50 -16.92
N ILE A 67 18.25 -0.79 -16.30
CA ILE A 67 16.87 -0.79 -16.78
C ILE A 67 16.43 0.60 -17.25
N LYS A 68 17.00 1.70 -16.74
CA LYS A 68 16.79 3.05 -17.30
C LYS A 68 17.01 3.09 -18.82
N VAL A 69 18.06 2.42 -19.32
CA VAL A 69 18.36 2.34 -20.77
C VAL A 69 17.30 1.49 -21.50
N PHE A 70 16.73 0.50 -20.84
CA PHE A 70 15.69 -0.37 -21.40
C PHE A 70 14.30 0.30 -21.44
N TYR A 71 13.93 1.08 -20.40
CA TYR A 71 12.72 1.91 -20.38
C TYR A 71 12.76 3.01 -21.44
N VAL A 72 13.93 3.63 -21.65
CA VAL A 72 14.15 4.63 -22.71
C VAL A 72 14.13 4.00 -24.12
N SER A 73 14.50 2.73 -24.25
CA SER A 73 14.45 2.00 -25.53
C SER A 73 13.05 1.51 -25.93
N LEU A 74 12.10 1.50 -24.99
CA LEU A 74 10.70 1.19 -25.28
C LEU A 74 10.03 2.44 -25.85
N PRO A 75 9.32 2.36 -26.99
CA PRO A 75 8.52 3.47 -27.51
C PRO A 75 7.27 3.63 -26.64
N ALA A 76 7.46 4.14 -25.43
CA ALA A 76 6.44 4.31 -24.43
C ALA A 76 6.46 5.75 -23.93
N THR A 77 5.30 6.39 -23.95
CA THR A 77 5.12 7.71 -23.36
C THR A 77 5.26 7.64 -21.84
N VAL A 78 5.77 8.71 -21.21
CA VAL A 78 5.81 8.92 -19.76
C VAL A 78 4.50 8.49 -19.08
N LYS A 79 3.38 8.86 -19.71
CA LYS A 79 2.03 8.48 -19.26
C LYS A 79 1.84 6.96 -19.13
N ASN A 80 2.36 6.15 -20.05
CA ASN A 80 2.23 4.69 -20.02
C ASN A 80 3.09 4.07 -18.91
N MET A 81 4.27 4.63 -18.65
CA MET A 81 5.14 4.20 -17.55
C MET A 81 4.47 4.48 -16.20
N VAL A 82 4.00 5.71 -15.97
CA VAL A 82 3.29 6.09 -14.75
C VAL A 82 2.04 5.23 -14.57
N LEU A 83 1.24 5.02 -15.62
CA LEU A 83 0.04 4.19 -15.54
C LEU A 83 0.36 2.73 -15.18
N GLY A 84 1.46 2.17 -15.71
CA GLY A 84 1.94 0.83 -15.35
C GLY A 84 2.26 0.70 -13.86
N ARG A 85 2.89 1.71 -13.27
CA ARG A 85 3.24 1.76 -11.84
C ARG A 85 2.01 1.84 -10.93
N TYR A 86 1.01 2.63 -11.30
CA TYR A 86 -0.25 2.71 -10.56
C TYR A 86 -1.09 1.44 -10.72
N LEU A 87 -1.06 0.79 -11.89
CA LEU A 87 -1.66 -0.52 -12.05
C LEU A 87 -0.95 -1.57 -11.19
N PHE A 88 0.38 -1.52 -11.10
CA PHE A 88 1.14 -2.39 -10.21
C PHE A 88 0.69 -2.21 -8.75
N LEU A 89 0.62 -0.97 -8.26
CA LEU A 89 0.09 -0.64 -6.93
C LEU A 89 -1.29 -1.27 -6.67
N LEU A 90 -2.21 -1.12 -7.62
CA LEU A 90 -3.57 -1.65 -7.51
C LEU A 90 -3.56 -3.17 -7.50
N THR A 91 -2.79 -3.81 -8.38
CA THR A 91 -2.67 -5.27 -8.39
C THR A 91 -2.01 -5.82 -7.13
N SER A 92 -0.99 -5.15 -6.57
CA SER A 92 -0.40 -5.54 -5.30
C SER A 92 -1.39 -5.40 -4.14
N ALA A 93 -2.25 -4.37 -4.17
CA ALA A 93 -3.25 -4.16 -3.12
C ALA A 93 -4.32 -5.26 -3.17
N LEU A 94 -4.73 -5.66 -4.38
CA LEU A 94 -5.62 -6.81 -4.57
C LEU A 94 -4.98 -8.11 -4.06
N VAL A 95 -3.69 -8.34 -4.33
CA VAL A 95 -2.96 -9.51 -3.82
C VAL A 95 -2.90 -9.49 -2.30
N GLN A 96 -2.68 -8.33 -1.67
CA GLN A 96 -2.70 -8.20 -0.21
C GLN A 96 -4.09 -8.50 0.37
N MET A 97 -5.16 -7.98 -0.25
CA MET A 97 -6.54 -8.28 0.16
C MET A 97 -6.86 -9.78 0.06
N LEU A 98 -6.48 -10.42 -1.06
CA LEU A 98 -6.65 -11.87 -1.25
C LEU A 98 -5.81 -12.66 -0.23
N GLY A 99 -4.58 -12.24 0.04
CA GLY A 99 -3.71 -12.86 1.05
C GLY A 99 -4.30 -12.76 2.46
N GLY A 100 -4.82 -11.58 2.84
CA GLY A 100 -5.50 -11.40 4.12
C GLY A 100 -6.77 -12.26 4.24
N LEU A 101 -7.54 -12.38 3.16
CA LEU A 101 -8.72 -13.24 3.12
C LEU A 101 -8.36 -14.73 3.25
N LEU A 102 -7.30 -15.18 2.58
CA LEU A 102 -6.78 -16.55 2.75
C LEU A 102 -6.33 -16.79 4.19
N VAL A 103 -5.58 -15.86 4.79
CA VAL A 103 -5.17 -15.95 6.20
C VAL A 103 -6.39 -16.02 7.12
N ALA A 104 -7.44 -15.23 6.85
CA ALA A 104 -8.67 -15.25 7.62
C ALA A 104 -9.38 -16.62 7.55
N VAL A 105 -9.55 -17.18 6.34
CA VAL A 105 -10.20 -18.48 6.12
C VAL A 105 -9.44 -19.61 6.81
N ILE A 106 -8.10 -19.63 6.66
CA ILE A 106 -7.28 -20.67 7.28
C ILE A 106 -7.31 -20.51 8.80
N SER A 107 -7.18 -19.30 9.33
CA SER A 107 -7.20 -19.04 10.79
C SER A 107 -8.54 -19.42 11.44
N GLY A 108 -9.66 -19.21 10.72
CA GLY A 108 -10.98 -19.68 11.17
C GLY A 108 -11.04 -21.21 11.33
N SER A 109 -10.30 -21.95 10.49
CA SER A 109 -10.20 -23.43 10.60
C SER A 109 -9.41 -23.87 11.85
N PHE A 110 -8.55 -23.01 12.39
CA PHE A 110 -7.79 -23.24 13.63
C PHE A 110 -8.49 -22.69 14.88
N GLY A 111 -9.76 -22.27 14.77
CA GLY A 111 -10.58 -21.81 15.90
C GLY A 111 -10.30 -20.36 16.33
N VAL A 112 -9.64 -19.55 15.50
CA VAL A 112 -9.51 -18.11 15.73
C VAL A 112 -10.82 -17.43 15.34
N GLN A 113 -11.50 -16.82 16.31
CA GLN A 113 -12.71 -16.03 16.03
C GLN A 113 -12.31 -14.73 15.34
N ILE A 114 -12.84 -14.54 14.13
CA ILE A 114 -12.66 -13.31 13.35
C ILE A 114 -13.98 -12.57 13.35
N THR A 115 -13.97 -11.36 13.90
CA THR A 115 -15.15 -10.50 13.91
C THR A 115 -15.24 -9.65 12.64
N GLY A 116 -16.43 -9.14 12.33
CA GLY A 116 -16.60 -8.18 11.23
C GLY A 116 -15.79 -6.89 11.43
N LEU A 117 -15.50 -6.54 12.69
CA LEU A 117 -14.66 -5.40 13.04
C LEU A 117 -13.20 -5.64 12.65
N ASP A 118 -12.67 -6.84 12.86
CA ASP A 118 -11.28 -7.19 12.51
C ASP A 118 -11.07 -7.12 10.99
N MET A 119 -12.05 -7.56 10.21
CA MET A 119 -12.04 -7.43 8.76
C MET A 119 -12.17 -5.97 8.31
N GLY A 120 -13.00 -5.17 8.97
CA GLY A 120 -13.12 -3.73 8.71
C GLY A 120 -11.81 -2.98 8.97
N LEU A 121 -11.13 -3.29 10.08
CA LEU A 121 -9.81 -2.73 10.40
C LEU A 121 -8.75 -3.12 9.36
N PHE A 122 -8.76 -4.37 8.91
CA PHE A 122 -7.84 -4.81 7.85
C PHE A 122 -8.07 -4.04 6.55
N VAL A 123 -9.33 -3.88 6.11
CA VAL A 123 -9.66 -3.11 4.90
C VAL A 123 -9.26 -1.64 5.05
N CYS A 124 -9.53 -1.01 6.19
CA CYS A 124 -9.05 0.34 6.49
C CYS A 124 -7.52 0.45 6.41
N GLY A 125 -6.81 -0.53 6.96
CA GLY A 125 -5.35 -0.58 6.89
C GLY A 125 -4.82 -0.65 5.46
N VAL A 126 -5.39 -1.52 4.63
CA VAL A 126 -5.01 -1.62 3.20
C VAL A 126 -5.30 -0.31 2.46
N LEU A 127 -6.43 0.34 2.74
CA LEU A 127 -6.73 1.65 2.14
C LEU A 127 -5.73 2.72 2.58
N MET A 128 -5.28 2.67 3.84
CA MET A 128 -4.31 3.60 4.39
C MET A 128 -2.93 3.42 3.75
N ASP A 129 -2.54 2.17 3.51
CA ASP A 129 -1.33 1.81 2.77
C ASP A 129 -1.34 2.33 1.33
N ILE A 130 -2.48 2.16 0.63
CA ILE A 130 -2.67 2.71 -0.72
C ILE A 130 -2.52 4.23 -0.67
N ALA A 131 -3.19 4.91 0.27
CA ALA A 131 -3.09 6.36 0.43
C ALA A 131 -1.65 6.82 0.67
N ALA A 132 -0.90 6.11 1.52
CA ALA A 132 0.51 6.40 1.79
C ALA A 132 1.35 6.25 0.52
N CYS A 133 1.19 5.16 -0.23
CA CYS A 133 1.92 4.93 -1.48
C CYS A 133 1.57 5.96 -2.57
N LEU A 134 0.29 6.35 -2.65
CA LEU A 134 -0.17 7.41 -3.56
C LEU A 134 0.51 8.73 -3.24
N ILE A 135 0.76 9.08 -1.97
CA ILE A 135 1.55 10.27 -1.64
C ILE A 135 3.01 10.06 -2.01
N MET A 136 3.58 8.88 -1.74
CA MET A 136 5.00 8.65 -1.98
C MET A 136 5.39 8.67 -3.45
N TYR A 137 4.58 8.11 -4.36
CA TYR A 137 4.93 7.94 -5.77
C TYR A 137 5.38 9.26 -6.44
N PRO A 138 4.62 10.36 -6.39
CA PRO A 138 5.06 11.67 -6.91
C PRO A 138 6.36 12.19 -6.28
N PHE A 139 6.55 11.97 -4.98
CA PHE A 139 7.77 12.40 -4.29
C PHE A 139 8.99 11.62 -4.76
N VAL A 140 8.85 10.30 -4.94
CA VAL A 140 9.90 9.44 -5.49
C VAL A 140 10.27 9.87 -6.90
N TYR A 141 9.30 10.20 -7.76
CA TYR A 141 9.56 10.76 -9.09
C TYR A 141 10.30 12.10 -9.03
N LYS A 142 10.00 12.98 -8.07
CA LYS A 142 10.63 14.30 -7.96
C LYS A 142 12.07 14.25 -7.46
N VAL A 143 12.33 13.48 -6.41
CA VAL A 143 13.60 13.53 -5.64
C VAL A 143 14.56 12.40 -6.02
N GLY A 144 14.07 11.37 -6.73
CA GLY A 144 14.83 10.17 -7.04
C GLY A 144 14.89 9.20 -5.86
N ILE A 145 15.19 7.93 -6.14
CA ILE A 145 15.08 6.83 -5.18
C ILE A 145 16.19 6.88 -4.12
N VAL A 146 17.42 7.29 -4.44
CA VAL A 146 18.51 7.45 -3.45
C VAL A 146 18.12 8.36 -2.27
N LYS A 147 17.50 9.51 -2.54
CA LYS A 147 17.00 10.43 -1.51
C LYS A 147 15.60 10.01 -0.99
N GLY A 148 14.82 9.33 -1.81
CA GLY A 148 13.51 8.77 -1.46
C GLY A 148 13.59 7.58 -0.48
N ARG A 149 14.72 6.89 -0.38
CA ARG A 149 14.89 5.73 0.50
C ARG A 149 14.68 6.05 1.98
N SER A 150 15.10 7.23 2.43
CA SER A 150 14.81 7.68 3.80
C SER A 150 13.32 8.02 3.97
N LEU A 151 12.68 8.60 2.95
CA LEU A 151 11.24 8.89 2.95
C LEU A 151 10.40 7.61 3.02
N ILE A 152 10.81 6.54 2.34
CA ILE A 152 10.12 5.23 2.38
C ILE A 152 10.13 4.64 3.80
N GLY A 153 11.24 4.78 4.54
CA GLY A 153 11.33 4.32 5.94
C GLY A 153 10.63 5.22 6.95
N VAL A 154 10.58 6.53 6.70
CA VAL A 154 10.01 7.52 7.64
C VAL A 154 8.50 7.69 7.49
N MET A 155 7.94 7.44 6.32
CA MET A 155 6.51 7.63 6.07
C MET A 155 5.58 6.70 6.88
N PRO A 156 5.87 5.39 7.09
CA PRO A 156 5.08 4.57 8.01
C PRO A 156 5.07 5.14 9.43
N ILE A 157 6.17 5.75 9.87
CA ILE A 157 6.30 6.42 11.17
C ILE A 157 5.48 7.72 11.19
N LEU A 158 5.50 8.52 10.12
CA LEU A 158 4.66 9.71 9.98
C LEU A 158 3.16 9.36 9.92
N ALA A 159 2.80 8.29 9.24
CA ALA A 159 1.44 7.77 9.19
C ALA A 159 0.96 7.33 10.59
N ALA A 160 1.80 6.61 11.33
CA ALA A 160 1.53 6.26 12.72
C ALA A 160 1.40 7.51 13.62
N GLY A 161 2.25 8.52 13.42
CA GLY A 161 2.19 9.80 14.14
C GLY A 161 0.93 10.61 13.84
N LEU A 162 0.48 10.64 12.58
CA LEU A 162 -0.78 11.28 12.19
C LEU A 162 -2.00 10.58 12.79
N VAL A 163 -2.00 9.25 12.83
CA VAL A 163 -3.05 8.49 13.51
C VAL A 163 -3.05 8.83 15.00
N ALA A 164 -1.89 8.84 15.67
CA ALA A 164 -1.78 9.21 17.07
C ALA A 164 -2.32 10.63 17.36
N LEU A 165 -2.01 11.61 16.49
CA LEU A 165 -2.52 12.98 16.59
C LEU A 165 -4.03 13.09 16.36
N LEU A 166 -4.57 12.33 15.40
CA LEU A 166 -6.02 12.25 15.19
C LEU A 166 -6.71 11.66 16.41
N PHE A 167 -6.15 10.62 17.03
CA PHE A 167 -6.69 10.06 18.27
C PHE A 167 -6.63 11.06 19.43
N SER A 168 -5.53 11.79 19.62
CA SER A 168 -5.41 12.76 20.73
C SER A 168 -6.33 13.97 20.56
N THR A 169 -6.45 14.50 19.34
CA THR A 169 -7.35 15.64 19.05
C THR A 169 -8.83 15.26 19.11
N THR A 170 -9.16 14.02 18.74
CA THR A 170 -10.53 13.51 18.84
C THR A 170 -10.90 13.17 20.29
N GLN A 171 -9.94 12.71 21.09
CA GLN A 171 -10.10 12.50 22.52
C GLN A 171 -10.45 13.79 23.27
N GLU A 172 -9.78 14.91 22.97
CA GLU A 172 -10.10 16.21 23.58
C GLU A 172 -11.55 16.65 23.31
N LYS A 173 -12.15 16.23 22.19
CA LYS A 173 -13.53 16.59 21.82
C LYS A 173 -14.60 15.61 22.30
N ILE A 174 -14.27 14.32 22.41
CA ILE A 174 -15.24 13.24 22.67
C ILE A 174 -15.12 12.67 24.10
N GLY A 175 -14.13 13.09 24.88
CA GLY A 175 -14.08 12.86 26.34
C GLY A 175 -13.75 11.42 26.78
N SER A 176 -14.10 10.39 26.00
CA SER A 176 -13.80 8.98 26.31
C SER A 176 -13.48 8.14 25.07
N TYR A 177 -12.41 7.34 25.13
CA TYR A 177 -12.03 6.40 24.07
C TYR A 177 -13.12 5.34 23.79
N GLN A 178 -13.95 5.00 24.78
CA GLN A 178 -15.06 4.07 24.62
C GLN A 178 -16.15 4.61 23.69
N GLU A 179 -16.45 5.89 23.76
CA GLU A 179 -17.46 6.53 22.91
C GLU A 179 -16.97 6.65 21.46
N ILE A 180 -15.68 6.96 21.27
CA ILE A 180 -15.03 6.94 19.95
C ILE A 180 -15.10 5.53 19.36
N PHE A 181 -14.77 4.50 20.13
CA PHE A 181 -14.86 3.11 19.69
C PHE A 181 -16.29 2.71 19.34
N GLN A 182 -17.29 3.06 20.16
CA GLN A 182 -18.69 2.77 19.86
C GLN A 182 -19.18 3.51 18.61
N PHE A 183 -18.78 4.76 18.41
CA PHE A 183 -19.08 5.51 17.20
C PHE A 183 -18.50 4.85 15.95
N VAL A 184 -17.25 4.39 16.01
CA VAL A 184 -16.58 3.65 14.92
C VAL A 184 -17.24 2.30 14.69
N MET A 185 -17.66 1.59 15.74
CA MET A 185 -18.38 0.32 15.63
C MET A 185 -19.75 0.50 14.95
N ASN A 186 -20.48 1.55 15.30
CA ASN A 186 -21.81 1.81 14.76
C ASN A 186 -21.77 2.37 13.33
N ASN A 187 -20.73 3.14 12.97
CA ASN A 187 -20.62 3.82 11.68
C ASN A 187 -19.50 3.29 10.78
N GLY A 188 -18.92 2.13 11.10
CA GLY A 188 -17.73 1.61 10.41
C GLY A 188 -17.90 1.50 8.89
N TYR A 189 -19.10 1.18 8.41
CA TYR A 189 -19.41 1.15 6.98
C TYR A 189 -19.32 2.55 6.32
N LEU A 190 -19.84 3.59 6.97
CA LEU A 190 -19.77 4.96 6.46
C LEU A 190 -18.34 5.49 6.46
N ILE A 191 -17.56 5.15 7.50
CA ILE A 191 -16.16 5.54 7.62
C ILE A 191 -15.31 4.88 6.53
N THR A 192 -15.46 3.57 6.32
CA THR A 192 -14.76 2.83 5.26
C THR A 192 -15.15 3.33 3.87
N ALA A 193 -16.45 3.57 3.61
CA ALA A 193 -16.93 4.11 2.35
C ALA A 193 -16.39 5.52 2.08
N GLY A 194 -16.42 6.41 3.08
CA GLY A 194 -15.87 7.77 2.97
C GLY A 194 -14.36 7.75 2.71
N PHE A 195 -13.63 6.89 3.40
CA PHE A 195 -12.19 6.74 3.21
C PHE A 195 -11.85 6.22 1.81
N PHE A 196 -12.63 5.29 1.27
CA PHE A 196 -12.48 4.81 -0.11
C PHE A 196 -12.62 5.96 -1.13
N VAL A 197 -13.63 6.83 -0.97
CA VAL A 197 -13.82 8.00 -1.85
C VAL A 197 -12.61 8.93 -1.80
N ILE A 198 -12.06 9.19 -0.60
CA ILE A 198 -10.86 10.03 -0.43
C ILE A 198 -9.66 9.40 -1.16
N VAL A 199 -9.46 8.09 -1.03
CA VAL A 199 -8.37 7.37 -1.72
C VAL A 199 -8.52 7.49 -3.24
N CYS A 200 -9.74 7.38 -3.78
CA CYS A 200 -9.98 7.57 -5.22
C CYS A 200 -9.60 8.98 -5.68
N ILE A 201 -9.99 10.02 -4.94
CA ILE A 201 -9.64 11.41 -5.25
C ILE A 201 -8.11 11.60 -5.21
N MET A 202 -7.46 11.07 -4.17
CA MET A 202 -6.01 11.12 -4.02
C MET A 202 -5.30 10.39 -5.17
N ALA A 203 -5.84 9.27 -5.64
CA ALA A 203 -5.25 8.52 -6.75
C ALA A 203 -5.22 9.34 -8.04
N VAL A 204 -6.32 10.06 -8.35
CA VAL A 204 -6.40 10.94 -9.51
C VAL A 204 -5.41 12.09 -9.40
N ILE A 205 -5.38 12.78 -8.25
CA ILE A 205 -4.46 13.90 -8.02
C ILE A 205 -3.01 13.43 -8.14
N SER A 206 -2.68 12.32 -7.49
CA SER A 206 -1.33 11.79 -7.47
C SER A 206 -0.84 11.37 -8.86
N PHE A 207 -1.72 10.74 -9.65
CA PHE A 207 -1.44 10.38 -11.03
C PHE A 207 -1.14 11.61 -11.89
N MET A 208 -1.96 12.66 -11.79
CA MET A 208 -1.75 13.91 -12.54
C MET A 208 -0.43 14.61 -12.15
N VAL A 209 -0.12 14.64 -10.85
CA VAL A 209 1.12 15.25 -10.35
C VAL A 209 2.34 14.44 -10.80
N SER A 210 2.26 13.11 -10.76
CA SER A 210 3.35 12.22 -11.18
C SER A 210 3.70 12.42 -12.66
N ILE A 211 2.69 12.51 -13.54
CA ILE A 211 2.91 12.78 -14.97
C ILE A 211 3.61 14.13 -15.16
N ARG A 212 3.10 15.20 -14.53
CA ARG A 212 3.68 16.55 -14.66
C ARG A 212 5.12 16.63 -14.18
N ILE A 213 5.49 15.85 -13.16
CA ILE A 213 6.87 15.81 -12.64
C ILE A 213 7.78 15.11 -13.64
N CYS A 214 7.37 13.95 -14.17
CA CYS A 214 8.18 13.21 -15.14
C CYS A 214 8.31 13.96 -16.47
N GLU A 215 7.24 14.56 -17.00
CA GLU A 215 7.30 15.37 -18.23
C GLU A 215 8.25 16.56 -18.10
N LYS A 216 8.34 17.18 -16.92
CA LYS A 216 9.29 18.27 -16.65
C LYS A 216 10.75 17.84 -16.52
N GLN A 217 11.03 16.56 -16.30
CA GLN A 217 12.38 16.02 -16.20
C GLN A 217 12.92 15.50 -17.55
N GLU A 218 12.04 15.26 -18.53
CA GLU A 218 12.43 14.88 -19.91
C GLU A 218 12.74 16.09 -20.82
N ILE A 219 12.35 17.30 -20.41
CA ILE A 219 12.71 18.59 -21.05
C ILE A 219 14.00 19.11 -20.45
#